data_AF-A0A933BT50-F1
#
_entry.id   AF-A0A933BT50-F1
#
_cell.length_a   1.000
_cell.length_b   1.000
_cell.length_c   1.000
_cell.angle_alpha   90.00
_cell.angle_beta   90.00
_cell.angle_gamma   90.00
#
_symmetry.space_group_name_H-M   'P 1'
#
loop_
_entity.id
_entity.type
_entity.pdbx_description
1 polymer ?
#
loop_
_entity_poly.entity_id
_entity_poly.type
_entity_poly.pdbx_seq_one_letter_code
_entity_poly.pdbx_strand_id
1 'polypeptide(L)'
;MLVGQRMQRDVVTVTPGTGISGASRLLQEHRIRHLPVVERGRLVGIITDRDIRRVLPSPATSLEVHELLYLLDRLTVGEVMTAKVITVTPETLIEEAARLLVEHRIGCLPVMQGDRLAGIITETDLLAALAEVLGIRTTSARLEVVVEDTAGSLPAVCTAIAAKGGEIVSLFGARATVREAEVPVLVVRLEAPDVDAVVEAIREAGYRVLSVTW
;
A
#
# COMPACT_ATOMS: atom_id res chain seq x y z
N MET A 1 0.43 12.94 -0.55
CA MET A 1 -0.16 12.43 -1.82
C MET A 1 -1.64 12.13 -1.58
N LEU A 2 -2.55 12.30 -2.55
CA LEU A 2 -4.00 12.13 -2.30
C LEU A 2 -4.54 10.78 -2.78
N VAL A 3 -5.53 10.24 -2.06
CA VAL A 3 -6.25 9.00 -2.42
C VAL A 3 -6.85 9.09 -3.82
N GLY A 4 -7.48 10.21 -4.18
CA GLY A 4 -8.10 10.39 -5.49
C GLY A 4 -7.13 10.30 -6.68
N GLN A 5 -5.82 10.48 -6.44
CA GLN A 5 -4.78 10.35 -7.46
C GLN A 5 -4.34 8.90 -7.68
N ARG A 6 -4.60 8.00 -6.72
CA ARG A 6 -4.12 6.61 -6.71
C ARG A 6 -5.23 5.56 -6.69
N MET A 7 -6.45 5.94 -6.33
CA MET A 7 -7.59 5.01 -6.27
C MET A 7 -7.94 4.46 -7.66
N GLN A 8 -8.47 3.24 -7.67
CA GLN A 8 -9.08 2.64 -8.85
C GLN A 8 -10.51 3.16 -9.00
N ARG A 9 -10.85 3.66 -10.19
CA ARG A 9 -12.17 4.26 -10.49
C ARG A 9 -13.15 3.27 -11.11
N ASP A 10 -12.64 2.30 -11.85
CA ASP A 10 -13.46 1.21 -12.40
C ASP A 10 -13.62 0.14 -11.34
N VAL A 11 -14.66 0.28 -10.54
CA VAL A 11 -14.90 -0.57 -9.37
C VAL A 11 -15.92 -1.63 -9.74
N VAL A 12 -15.51 -2.89 -9.67
CA VAL A 12 -16.43 -4.02 -9.77
C VAL A 12 -17.24 -4.09 -8.48
N THR A 13 -18.56 -4.03 -8.59
CA THR A 13 -19.49 -4.04 -7.46
C THR A 13 -20.52 -5.15 -7.57
N VAL A 14 -21.08 -5.56 -6.44
CA VAL A 14 -22.21 -6.50 -6.37
C VAL A 14 -23.38 -5.89 -5.62
N THR A 15 -24.55 -6.51 -5.70
CA THR A 15 -25.72 -6.13 -4.90
C THR A 15 -25.88 -7.05 -3.69
N PRO A 16 -26.62 -6.66 -2.63
CA PRO A 16 -26.89 -7.53 -1.51
C PRO A 16 -27.55 -8.87 -1.90
N GLY A 17 -28.38 -8.88 -2.95
CA GLY A 17 -29.03 -10.09 -3.47
C GLY A 17 -28.15 -10.95 -4.39
N THR A 18 -26.90 -10.54 -4.67
CA THR A 18 -25.98 -11.35 -5.47
C THR A 18 -25.62 -12.63 -4.70
N GLY A 19 -25.66 -13.79 -5.35
CA GLY A 19 -25.25 -15.06 -4.72
C GLY A 19 -23.74 -15.11 -4.45
N ILE A 20 -23.33 -15.86 -3.42
CA ILE A 20 -21.91 -15.99 -3.06
C ILE A 20 -21.08 -16.61 -4.19
N SER A 21 -21.64 -17.57 -4.93
CA SER A 21 -21.00 -18.17 -6.12
C SER A 21 -20.66 -17.11 -7.19
N GLY A 22 -21.58 -16.19 -7.46
CA GLY A 22 -21.39 -15.08 -8.39
C GLY A 22 -20.34 -14.09 -7.91
N ALA A 23 -20.37 -13.70 -6.63
CA ALA A 23 -19.34 -12.84 -6.04
C ALA A 23 -17.95 -13.48 -6.09
N SER A 24 -17.84 -14.78 -5.79
CA SER A 24 -16.58 -15.52 -5.86
C SER A 24 -16.02 -15.55 -7.29
N ARG A 25 -16.88 -15.75 -8.29
CA ARG A 25 -16.49 -15.72 -9.70
C ARG A 25 -15.93 -14.35 -10.09
N LEU A 26 -16.61 -13.26 -9.72
CA LEU A 26 -16.14 -11.91 -10.01
C LEU A 26 -14.78 -11.61 -9.38
N LEU A 27 -14.56 -12.02 -8.12
CA LEU A 27 -13.24 -11.90 -7.47
C LEU A 27 -12.14 -12.61 -8.27
N GLN A 28 -12.42 -13.82 -8.76
CA GLN A 28 -11.46 -14.62 -9.54
C GLN A 28 -11.21 -14.05 -10.95
N GLU A 29 -12.27 -13.75 -11.69
CA GLU A 29 -12.21 -13.24 -13.07
C GLU A 29 -11.48 -11.91 -13.13
N HIS A 30 -11.76 -11.00 -12.20
CA HIS A 30 -11.12 -9.69 -12.13
C HIS A 30 -9.81 -9.70 -11.34
N ARG A 31 -9.43 -10.85 -10.74
CA ARG A 31 -8.23 -11.01 -9.89
C ARG A 31 -8.15 -9.98 -8.75
N ILE A 32 -9.28 -9.71 -8.12
CA ILE A 32 -9.43 -8.79 -7.00
C ILE A 32 -9.85 -9.55 -5.73
N ARG A 33 -9.63 -8.94 -4.57
CA ARG A 33 -9.91 -9.56 -3.26
C ARG A 33 -11.12 -8.97 -2.52
N HIS A 34 -11.66 -7.86 -3.01
CA HIS A 34 -12.69 -7.08 -2.34
C HIS A 34 -13.72 -6.61 -3.38
N LEU A 35 -14.99 -6.70 -3.02
CA LEU A 35 -16.11 -6.21 -3.80
C LEU A 35 -16.95 -5.29 -2.92
N PRO A 36 -17.01 -3.99 -3.24
CA PRO A 36 -18.00 -3.11 -2.65
C PRO A 36 -19.41 -3.56 -3.00
N VAL A 37 -20.29 -3.56 -2.00
CA VAL A 37 -21.69 -3.93 -2.14
C VAL A 37 -22.51 -2.65 -2.27
N VAL A 38 -23.20 -2.50 -3.39
CA VAL A 38 -23.96 -1.30 -3.73
C VAL A 38 -25.43 -1.64 -3.92
N GLU A 39 -26.30 -0.86 -3.28
CA GLU A 39 -27.74 -0.93 -3.46
C GLU A 39 -28.29 0.46 -3.77
N ARG A 40 -29.08 0.57 -4.86
CA ARG A 40 -29.66 1.86 -5.30
C ARG A 40 -28.62 2.99 -5.40
N GLY A 41 -27.40 2.66 -5.86
CA GLY A 41 -26.30 3.60 -6.04
C GLY A 41 -25.55 4.00 -4.76
N ARG A 42 -25.90 3.43 -3.60
CA ARG A 42 -25.22 3.69 -2.32
C ARG A 42 -24.41 2.48 -1.88
N LEU A 43 -23.24 2.74 -1.29
CA LEU A 43 -22.44 1.71 -0.64
C LEU A 43 -23.16 1.22 0.62
N VAL A 44 -23.46 -0.07 0.69
CA VAL A 44 -24.17 -0.71 1.82
C VAL A 44 -23.35 -1.79 2.50
N GLY A 45 -22.21 -2.16 1.93
CA GLY A 45 -21.30 -3.13 2.53
C GLY A 45 -20.07 -3.38 1.69
N ILE A 46 -19.25 -4.31 2.17
CA ILE A 46 -18.12 -4.85 1.42
C ILE A 46 -18.02 -6.35 1.69
N ILE A 47 -17.69 -7.12 0.66
CA ILE A 47 -17.43 -8.55 0.79
C ILE A 47 -16.02 -8.86 0.25
N THR A 48 -15.31 -9.73 0.94
CA THR A 48 -13.94 -10.13 0.57
C THR A 48 -13.86 -11.63 0.28
N ASP A 49 -12.80 -12.05 -0.42
CA ASP A 49 -12.50 -13.48 -0.60
C ASP A 49 -12.39 -14.20 0.76
N ARG A 50 -11.91 -13.51 1.80
CA ARG A 50 -11.84 -14.04 3.17
C ARG A 50 -13.23 -14.26 3.78
N ASP A 51 -14.17 -13.35 3.55
CA ASP A 51 -15.54 -13.49 4.06
C ASP A 51 -16.25 -14.68 3.41
N ILE A 52 -16.07 -14.84 2.09
CA ILE A 52 -16.58 -16.01 1.35
C ILE A 52 -15.96 -17.31 1.90
N ARG A 53 -14.65 -17.36 2.11
CA ARG A 53 -13.97 -18.54 2.66
C ARG A 53 -14.40 -18.91 4.08
N ARG A 54 -14.88 -17.94 4.87
CA ARG A 54 -15.34 -18.20 6.25
C ARG A 54 -16.69 -18.92 6.31
N VAL A 55 -17.54 -18.70 5.30
CA VAL A 55 -18.84 -19.37 5.19
C VAL A 55 -18.76 -20.67 4.40
N LEU A 56 -17.63 -20.93 3.74
CA LEU A 56 -17.34 -22.21 3.12
C LEU A 56 -17.03 -23.28 4.18
N PRO A 57 -17.62 -24.48 4.08
CA PRO A 57 -17.23 -25.64 4.86
C PRO A 57 -15.73 -25.93 4.75
N SER A 58 -15.14 -26.45 5.82
CA SER A 58 -13.70 -26.78 5.81
C SER A 58 -13.40 -27.89 4.80
N PRO A 59 -12.20 -27.91 4.20
CA PRO A 59 -11.76 -29.04 3.37
C PRO A 59 -11.74 -30.39 4.10
N ALA A 60 -11.77 -30.39 5.45
CA ALA A 60 -11.82 -31.59 6.28
C ALA A 60 -13.23 -32.17 6.43
N THR A 61 -14.25 -31.47 5.96
CA THR A 61 -15.65 -31.92 5.97
C THR A 61 -15.92 -32.69 4.68
N SER A 62 -16.39 -33.93 4.77
CA SER A 62 -16.67 -34.84 3.65
C SER A 62 -17.96 -34.47 2.88
N LEU A 63 -18.15 -33.20 2.54
CA LEU A 63 -19.29 -32.78 1.71
C LEU A 63 -19.03 -33.15 0.26
N GLU A 64 -20.04 -33.69 -0.41
CA GLU A 64 -19.97 -33.87 -1.86
C GLU A 64 -19.95 -32.49 -2.55
N VAL A 65 -19.24 -32.38 -3.68
CA VAL A 65 -19.12 -31.14 -4.46
C VAL A 65 -20.50 -30.53 -4.78
N HIS A 66 -21.52 -31.36 -4.96
CA HIS A 66 -22.90 -30.93 -5.22
C HIS A 66 -23.56 -30.24 -4.01
N GLU A 67 -23.35 -30.72 -2.78
CA GLU A 67 -23.87 -30.07 -1.57
C GLU A 67 -23.19 -28.72 -1.32
N LEU A 68 -21.88 -28.64 -1.60
CA LEU A 68 -21.12 -27.39 -1.49
C LEU A 68 -21.64 -26.33 -2.47
N LEU A 69 -21.85 -26.71 -3.73
CA LEU A 69 -22.41 -25.83 -4.77
C LEU A 69 -23.85 -25.41 -4.43
N TYR A 70 -24.67 -26.32 -3.92
CA TYR A 70 -26.04 -26.02 -3.49
C TYR A 70 -26.09 -25.00 -2.35
N LEU A 71 -25.23 -25.12 -1.33
CA LEU A 71 -25.17 -24.17 -0.21
C LEU A 71 -24.70 -22.78 -0.66
N LEU A 72 -23.72 -22.74 -1.56
CA LEU A 72 -23.21 -21.49 -2.14
C LEU A 72 -24.26 -20.73 -2.96
N ASP A 73 -25.23 -21.44 -3.54
CA ASP A 73 -26.30 -20.85 -4.36
C ASP A 73 -27.43 -20.27 -3.50
N ARG A 74 -27.54 -20.67 -2.23
CA ARG A 74 -28.57 -20.17 -1.31
C ARG A 74 -28.14 -18.98 -0.47
N LEU A 75 -26.84 -18.78 -0.27
CA LEU A 75 -26.32 -17.63 0.46
C LEU A 75 -26.18 -16.42 -0.47
N THR A 76 -26.61 -15.27 0.04
CA THR A 76 -26.45 -13.99 -0.63
C THR A 76 -25.31 -13.19 -0.02
N VAL A 77 -24.76 -12.26 -0.80
CA VAL A 77 -23.75 -11.31 -0.35
C VAL A 77 -24.23 -10.51 0.86
N GLY A 78 -25.51 -10.11 0.89
CA GLY A 78 -26.08 -9.33 1.98
C GLY A 78 -26.05 -10.03 3.34
N GLU A 79 -26.11 -11.37 3.35
CA GLU A 79 -26.04 -12.17 4.57
C GLU A 79 -24.62 -12.33 5.13
N VAL A 80 -23.60 -12.13 4.28
CA VAL A 80 -22.18 -12.41 4.61
C VAL A 80 -21.32 -11.15 4.65
N MET A 81 -21.73 -10.09 3.96
CA MET A 81 -20.95 -8.86 3.82
C MET A 81 -20.71 -8.16 5.18
N THR A 82 -19.65 -7.38 5.23
CA THR A 82 -19.45 -6.41 6.31
C THR A 82 -20.22 -5.13 5.97
N ALA A 83 -21.29 -4.84 6.72
CA ALA A 83 -22.12 -3.65 6.50
C ALA A 83 -21.47 -2.34 6.99
N LYS A 84 -20.73 -2.38 8.10
CA LYS A 84 -20.03 -1.20 8.63
C LYS A 84 -18.70 -1.00 7.90
N VAL A 85 -18.76 -0.32 6.76
CA VAL A 85 -17.59 -0.09 5.91
C VAL A 85 -16.84 1.16 6.36
N ILE A 86 -15.52 1.03 6.51
CA ILE A 86 -14.62 2.17 6.71
C ILE A 86 -14.29 2.73 5.33
N THR A 87 -14.48 4.03 5.16
CA THR A 87 -14.34 4.72 3.88
C THR A 87 -13.48 5.95 4.02
N VAL A 88 -13.01 6.45 2.88
CA VAL A 88 -12.23 7.69 2.76
C VAL A 88 -12.78 8.54 1.62
N THR A 89 -12.30 9.78 1.49
CA THR A 89 -12.65 10.67 0.37
C THR A 89 -11.47 10.81 -0.62
N PRO A 90 -11.70 11.30 -1.84
CA PRO A 90 -10.61 11.58 -2.79
C PRO A 90 -9.52 12.53 -2.25
N GLU A 91 -9.88 13.42 -1.32
CA GLU A 91 -9.00 14.41 -0.67
C GLU A 91 -8.26 13.84 0.54
N THR A 92 -8.57 12.61 0.95
CA THR A 92 -7.85 11.94 2.04
C THR A 92 -6.38 11.72 1.63
N LEU A 93 -5.47 11.94 2.57
CA LEU A 93 -4.05 11.67 2.38
C LEU A 93 -3.78 10.16 2.28
N ILE A 94 -2.83 9.77 1.44
CA ILE A 94 -2.39 8.36 1.28
C ILE A 94 -1.88 7.79 2.60
N GLU A 95 -1.18 8.62 3.38
CA GLU A 95 -0.63 8.32 4.69
C GLU A 95 -1.75 8.02 5.71
N GLU A 96 -2.85 8.77 5.62
CA GLU A 96 -4.04 8.57 6.45
C GLU A 96 -4.80 7.31 6.04
N ALA A 97 -4.93 7.04 4.73
CA ALA A 97 -5.49 5.79 4.25
C ALA A 97 -4.65 4.58 4.72
N ALA A 98 -3.31 4.68 4.67
CA ALA A 98 -2.41 3.65 5.19
C ALA A 98 -2.62 3.39 6.69
N ARG A 99 -2.74 4.45 7.49
CA ARG A 99 -3.04 4.36 8.92
C ARG A 99 -4.34 3.59 9.17
N LEU A 100 -5.42 3.93 8.46
CA LEU A 100 -6.72 3.26 8.59
C LEU A 100 -6.65 1.77 8.22
N LEU A 101 -5.94 1.40 7.15
CA LEU A 101 -5.77 -0.02 6.77
C LEU A 101 -5.07 -0.82 7.88
N VAL A 102 -3.99 -0.26 8.45
CA VAL A 102 -3.19 -0.90 9.50
C VAL A 102 -3.99 -1.01 10.80
N GLU A 103 -4.58 0.09 11.26
CA GLU A 103 -5.30 0.16 12.54
C GLU A 103 -6.50 -0.77 12.56
N HIS A 104 -7.26 -0.81 11.45
CA HIS A 104 -8.45 -1.63 11.34
C HIS A 104 -8.18 -3.03 10.77
N ARG A 105 -6.94 -3.34 10.39
CA ARG A 105 -6.51 -4.62 9.80
C ARG A 105 -7.34 -5.02 8.57
N ILE A 106 -7.62 -4.05 7.71
CA ILE A 106 -8.40 -4.21 6.47
C ILE A 106 -7.52 -3.99 5.24
N GLY A 107 -7.86 -4.64 4.14
CA GLY A 107 -7.05 -4.64 2.92
C GLY A 107 -7.42 -3.58 1.87
N CYS A 108 -8.51 -2.85 2.08
CA CYS A 108 -8.96 -1.78 1.20
C CYS A 108 -9.90 -0.81 1.89
N LEU A 109 -10.05 0.38 1.29
CA LEU A 109 -11.00 1.42 1.66
C LEU A 109 -11.79 1.81 0.41
N PRO A 110 -13.12 1.65 0.41
CA PRO A 110 -13.95 2.30 -0.58
C PRO A 110 -13.84 3.81 -0.46
N VAL A 111 -13.76 4.48 -1.61
CA VAL A 111 -13.60 5.93 -1.70
C VAL A 111 -14.94 6.54 -2.06
N MET A 112 -15.45 7.42 -1.19
CA MET A 112 -16.76 8.04 -1.31
C MET A 112 -16.62 9.51 -1.71
N GLN A 113 -17.44 9.95 -2.65
CA GLN A 113 -17.63 11.36 -2.98
C GLN A 113 -19.09 11.73 -2.70
N GLY A 114 -19.32 12.31 -1.52
CA GLY A 114 -20.67 12.37 -0.95
C GLY A 114 -21.23 10.97 -0.73
N ASP A 115 -22.45 10.71 -1.20
CA ASP A 115 -23.13 9.41 -1.05
C ASP A 115 -22.74 8.38 -2.12
N ARG A 116 -21.90 8.78 -3.09
CA ARG A 116 -21.54 7.93 -4.24
C ARG A 116 -20.20 7.26 -4.03
N LEU A 117 -20.13 5.97 -4.36
CA LEU A 117 -18.87 5.25 -4.51
C LEU A 117 -18.11 5.79 -5.73
N ALA A 118 -16.99 6.47 -5.47
CA ALA A 118 -16.14 7.09 -6.49
C ALA A 118 -14.95 6.21 -6.90
N GLY A 119 -14.55 5.28 -6.03
CA GLY A 119 -13.42 4.40 -6.28
C GLY A 119 -13.16 3.43 -5.13
N ILE A 120 -12.04 2.72 -5.22
CA ILE A 120 -11.49 1.89 -4.16
C ILE A 120 -9.97 2.08 -4.10
N ILE A 121 -9.41 2.11 -2.91
CA ILE A 121 -7.95 2.09 -2.70
C ILE A 121 -7.57 0.90 -1.83
N THR A 122 -6.52 0.18 -2.21
CA THR A 122 -6.08 -1.06 -1.57
C THR A 122 -4.65 -0.94 -1.04
N GLU A 123 -4.25 -1.89 -0.19
CA GLU A 123 -2.85 -2.02 0.27
C GLU A 123 -1.85 -2.02 -0.91
N THR A 124 -2.20 -2.69 -2.02
CA THR A 124 -1.34 -2.77 -3.20
C THR A 124 -1.15 -1.41 -3.86
N ASP A 125 -2.21 -0.58 -3.91
CA ASP A 125 -2.12 0.77 -4.46
C ASP A 125 -1.23 1.66 -3.59
N LEU A 126 -1.31 1.51 -2.25
CA LEU A 126 -0.43 2.22 -1.31
C LEU A 126 1.03 1.75 -1.43
N LEU A 127 1.27 0.45 -1.57
CA LEU A 127 2.61 -0.11 -1.80
C LEU A 127 3.20 0.38 -3.13
N ALA A 128 2.38 0.46 -4.18
CA ALA A 128 2.80 1.01 -5.46
C ALA A 128 3.15 2.50 -5.35
N ALA A 129 2.34 3.29 -4.63
CA ALA A 129 2.62 4.69 -4.34
C ALA A 129 3.92 4.87 -3.54
N LEU A 130 4.13 4.03 -2.52
CA LEU A 130 5.36 4.02 -1.74
C LEU A 130 6.58 3.68 -2.61
N ALA A 131 6.50 2.66 -3.45
CA ALA A 131 7.58 2.27 -4.35
C ALA A 131 7.96 3.37 -5.35
N GLU A 132 6.99 4.17 -5.79
CA GLU A 132 7.23 5.34 -6.63
C GLU A 132 7.94 6.46 -5.87
N VAL A 133 7.46 6.82 -4.68
CA VAL A 133 8.07 7.88 -3.85
C VAL A 133 9.49 7.52 -3.41
N LEU A 134 9.75 6.24 -3.15
CA LEU A 134 11.08 5.73 -2.82
C LEU A 134 12.00 5.60 -4.04
N GLY A 135 11.53 5.95 -5.24
CA GLY A 135 12.30 5.88 -6.48
C GLY A 135 12.73 4.47 -6.88
N ILE A 136 12.03 3.41 -6.43
CA ILE A 136 12.44 2.02 -6.68
C ILE A 136 12.46 1.68 -8.17
N ARG A 137 11.70 2.43 -8.99
CA ARG A 137 11.58 2.20 -10.43
C ARG A 137 12.62 2.97 -11.26
N THR A 138 13.47 3.78 -10.64
CA THR A 138 14.54 4.51 -11.34
C THR A 138 15.89 3.83 -11.11
N THR A 139 16.71 3.74 -12.17
CA THR A 139 18.09 3.26 -12.05
C THR A 139 18.90 4.29 -11.29
N SER A 140 19.12 4.05 -9.99
CA SER A 140 19.67 5.03 -9.07
C SER A 140 20.41 4.33 -7.93
N ALA A 141 21.44 4.98 -7.39
CA ALA A 141 22.14 4.46 -6.23
C ALA A 141 21.37 4.77 -4.95
N ARG A 142 21.38 3.84 -4.00
CA ARG A 142 20.86 3.99 -2.64
C ARG A 142 22.02 3.95 -1.65
N LEU A 143 22.16 5.03 -0.89
CA LEU A 143 23.18 5.23 0.12
C LEU A 143 22.52 5.24 1.51
N GLU A 144 23.20 4.67 2.49
CA GLU A 144 22.85 4.81 3.91
C GLU A 144 23.94 5.63 4.61
N VAL A 145 23.59 6.85 5.02
CA VAL A 145 24.51 7.80 5.65
C VAL A 145 24.18 7.91 7.12
N VAL A 146 25.12 7.56 8.00
CA VAL A 146 24.97 7.79 9.43
C VAL A 146 25.00 9.27 9.70
N VAL A 147 23.98 9.77 10.38
CA VAL A 147 23.87 11.16 10.78
C VAL A 147 23.66 11.26 12.27
N GLU A 148 24.26 12.26 12.90
CA GLU A 148 23.83 12.67 14.24
C GLU A 148 22.52 13.45 14.09
N ASP A 149 21.58 13.30 15.02
CA ASP A 149 20.29 13.99 15.02
C ASP A 149 20.46 15.47 15.40
N THR A 150 21.15 16.19 14.52
CA THR A 150 21.45 17.62 14.64
C THR A 150 20.93 18.34 13.41
N ALA A 151 20.53 19.61 13.59
CA ALA A 151 19.99 20.43 12.51
C ALA A 151 20.95 20.61 11.31
N GLY A 152 22.27 20.40 11.50
CA GLY A 152 23.28 20.57 10.46
C GLY A 152 23.50 19.35 9.57
N SER A 153 23.09 18.15 10.00
CA SER A 153 23.42 16.91 9.28
C SER A 153 22.79 16.81 7.91
N LEU A 154 21.50 17.11 7.79
CA LEU A 154 20.80 17.03 6.52
C LEU A 154 21.33 18.04 5.49
N PRO A 155 21.47 19.36 5.81
CA PRO A 155 22.06 20.31 4.87
C PRO A 155 23.47 19.94 4.40
N ALA A 156 24.33 19.44 5.29
CA ALA A 156 25.70 19.07 4.94
C ALA A 156 25.73 17.88 3.97
N VAL A 157 24.94 16.84 4.21
CA VAL A 157 24.83 15.67 3.30
C VAL A 157 24.28 16.10 1.94
N CYS A 158 23.20 16.89 1.90
CA CYS A 158 22.65 17.39 0.65
C CYS A 158 23.65 18.26 -0.14
N THR A 159 24.44 19.09 0.55
CA THR A 159 25.47 19.93 -0.07
C THR A 159 26.60 19.09 -0.68
N ALA A 160 27.06 18.06 0.04
CA ALA A 160 28.09 17.15 -0.45
C ALA A 160 27.64 16.40 -1.72
N ILE A 161 26.38 15.94 -1.74
CA ILE A 161 25.78 15.29 -2.92
C ILE A 161 25.73 16.26 -4.10
N ALA A 162 25.19 17.47 -3.89
CA ALA A 162 25.05 18.48 -4.93
C ALA A 162 26.42 18.92 -5.51
N ALA A 163 27.46 19.02 -4.68
CA ALA A 163 28.81 19.41 -5.11
C ALA A 163 29.45 18.44 -6.13
N LYS A 164 28.93 17.22 -6.23
CA LYS A 164 29.38 16.20 -7.18
C LYS A 164 28.35 15.90 -8.28
N GLY A 165 27.34 16.76 -8.41
CA GLY A 165 26.29 16.63 -9.42
C GLY A 165 25.30 15.50 -9.14
N GLY A 166 25.15 15.08 -7.88
CA GLY A 166 24.14 14.12 -7.48
C GLY A 166 22.74 14.74 -7.42
N GLU A 167 21.77 14.11 -8.06
CA GLU A 167 20.36 14.46 -8.03
C GLU A 167 19.62 13.52 -7.09
N ILE A 168 19.04 14.07 -6.02
CA ILE A 168 18.32 13.27 -5.02
C ILE A 168 16.94 12.89 -5.58
N VAL A 169 16.71 11.58 -5.72
CA VAL A 169 15.41 11.01 -6.09
C VAL A 169 14.51 10.88 -4.88
N SER A 170 15.05 10.38 -3.75
CA SER A 170 14.32 10.30 -2.49
C SER A 170 15.27 10.39 -1.30
N LEU A 171 14.77 10.94 -0.19
CA LEU A 171 15.51 11.07 1.05
C LEU A 171 14.57 10.89 2.23
N PHE A 172 14.92 10.02 3.17
CA PHE A 172 14.16 9.82 4.39
C PHE A 172 15.05 9.39 5.55
N GLY A 173 14.62 9.75 6.77
CA GLY A 173 15.25 9.28 8.00
C GLY A 173 14.82 7.85 8.31
N ALA A 174 15.77 7.02 8.72
CA ALA A 174 15.52 5.66 9.20
C ALA A 174 16.47 5.32 10.36
N ARG A 175 16.36 4.10 10.86
CA ARG A 175 17.29 3.51 11.82
C ARG A 175 17.92 2.28 11.17
N ALA A 176 19.23 2.15 11.28
CA ALA A 176 19.98 0.98 10.80
C ALA A 176 20.64 0.28 11.98
N THR A 177 20.65 -1.05 11.95
CA THR A 177 21.34 -1.86 12.97
C THR A 177 22.80 -2.05 12.58
N VAL A 178 23.71 -1.48 13.37
CA VAL A 178 25.16 -1.61 13.20
C VAL A 178 25.75 -2.19 14.46
N ARG A 179 26.32 -3.41 14.39
CA ARG A 179 26.90 -4.13 15.54
C ARG A 179 25.96 -4.14 16.76
N GLU A 180 24.71 -4.56 16.54
CA GLU A 180 23.64 -4.66 17.56
C GLU A 180 23.15 -3.34 18.15
N ALA A 181 23.67 -2.19 17.71
CA ALA A 181 23.16 -0.88 18.07
C ALA A 181 22.34 -0.27 16.93
N GLU A 182 21.19 0.33 17.25
CA GLU A 182 20.43 1.12 16.29
C GLU A 182 21.00 2.54 16.18
N VAL A 183 21.42 2.90 14.96
CA VAL A 183 21.92 4.24 14.65
C VAL A 183 20.98 4.98 13.70
N PRO A 184 20.76 6.29 13.90
CA PRO A 184 20.03 7.12 12.94
C PRO A 184 20.81 7.20 11.62
N VAL A 185 20.08 7.05 10.52
CA VAL A 185 20.62 7.14 9.16
C VAL A 185 19.70 7.98 8.28
N LEU A 186 20.31 8.68 7.32
CA LEU A 186 19.62 9.14 6.12
C LEU A 186 19.76 8.07 5.06
N VAL A 187 18.62 7.57 4.58
CA VAL A 187 18.57 6.76 3.37
C VAL A 187 18.36 7.72 2.21
N VAL A 188 19.33 7.76 1.31
CA VAL A 188 19.30 8.64 0.14
C VAL A 188 19.33 7.80 -1.12
N ARG A 189 18.34 7.97 -1.97
CA ARG A 189 18.39 7.49 -3.35
C ARG A 189 18.75 8.65 -4.26
N LEU A 190 19.76 8.48 -5.10
CA LEU A 190 20.26 9.54 -5.97
C LEU A 190 20.75 8.99 -7.32
N GLU A 191 20.71 9.86 -8.33
CA GLU A 191 21.38 9.67 -9.61
C GLU A 191 22.61 10.57 -9.65
N ALA A 192 23.74 10.09 -10.16
CA ALA A 192 24.95 10.88 -10.27
C ALA A 192 25.82 10.38 -11.42
N PRO A 193 26.63 11.25 -12.06
CA PRO A 193 27.63 10.83 -13.04
C PRO A 193 28.68 9.87 -12.43
N ASP A 194 29.02 10.08 -11.16
CA ASP A 194 29.97 9.29 -10.38
C ASP A 194 29.49 9.20 -8.93
N VAL A 195 28.95 8.04 -8.56
CA VAL A 195 28.44 7.77 -7.20
C VAL A 195 29.57 7.65 -6.19
N ASP A 196 30.75 7.15 -6.60
CA ASP A 196 31.89 7.02 -5.69
C ASP A 196 32.43 8.40 -5.29
N ALA A 197 32.47 9.34 -6.24
CA ALA A 197 32.81 10.73 -5.95
C ALA A 197 31.83 11.40 -4.97
N VAL A 198 30.54 11.08 -5.06
CA VAL A 198 29.51 11.54 -4.09
C VAL A 198 29.77 10.95 -2.70
N VAL A 199 30.07 9.65 -2.63
CA VAL A 199 30.37 8.96 -1.36
C VAL A 199 31.61 9.57 -0.68
N GLU A 200 32.67 9.87 -1.42
CA GLU A 200 33.86 10.53 -0.89
C GLU A 200 33.55 11.94 -0.38
N ALA A 201 32.74 12.73 -1.10
CA ALA A 201 32.33 14.05 -0.64
C ALA A 201 31.55 14.00 0.69
N ILE A 202 30.69 12.99 0.87
CA ILE A 202 29.96 12.78 2.13
C ILE A 202 30.92 12.42 3.27
N ARG A 203 31.96 11.62 2.99
CA ARG A 203 33.01 11.26 3.97
C ARG A 203 33.87 12.47 4.35
N GLU A 204 34.26 13.29 3.37
CA GLU A 204 35.00 14.55 3.59
C GLU A 204 34.20 15.54 4.43
N ALA A 205 32.87 15.54 4.30
CA ALA A 205 31.96 16.32 5.13
C ALA A 205 31.79 15.77 6.57
N GLY A 206 32.48 14.67 6.91
CA GLY A 206 32.49 14.09 8.26
C GLY A 206 31.44 13.01 8.53
N TYR A 207 30.72 12.56 7.49
CA TYR A 207 29.66 11.56 7.65
C TYR A 207 30.10 10.17 7.18
N ARG A 208 29.66 9.15 7.91
CA ARG A 208 29.96 7.76 7.56
C ARG A 208 28.88 7.18 6.65
N VAL A 209 29.28 6.64 5.49
CA VAL A 209 28.39 5.86 4.60
C VAL A 209 28.50 4.38 4.97
N LEU A 210 27.38 3.76 5.35
CA LEU A 210 27.29 2.34 5.74
C LEU A 210 27.22 1.40 4.54
N SER A 211 26.44 1.77 3.53
CA SER A 211 26.17 0.92 2.37
C SER A 211 25.88 1.76 1.13
N VAL A 212 26.20 1.18 -0.02
CA VAL A 212 25.85 1.69 -1.35
C VAL A 212 25.28 0.51 -2.15
N THR A 213 24.07 0.65 -2.66
CA THR A 213 23.36 -0.39 -3.43
C THR A 213 22.72 0.21 -4.68
N TRP A 214 22.49 -0.57 -5.72
CA TRP A 214 21.86 -0.14 -6.98
C TRP A 214 20.44 -0.69 -7.12
#